data_AF-A0A3B0ZKL9-F1
#
_entry.id   AF-A0A3B0ZKL9-F1
#
_cell.length_a   1.000
_cell.length_b   1.000
_cell.length_c   1.000
_cell.angle_alpha   90.00
_cell.angle_beta   90.00
_cell.angle_gamma   90.00
#
_symmetry.space_group_name_H-M   'P 1'
#
loop_
_entity.id
_entity.type
_entity.pdbx_description
1 polymer ?
#
loop_
_entity_poly.entity_id
_entity_poly.type
_entity_poly.pdbx_seq_one_letter_code
_entity_poly.pdbx_strand_id
1 'polypeptide(L)'
;MKNQKNKQHFLSGTLLVSLFTFTLGCGFDPTAEKHDDTRYKELQKSDCDQMASLGSSTLVREEPEDHSVVYIQCLKMKALSFAEYQAAAHKARDTGEWDFDSMPMPTNLPKKIETSD
;
A
#
# COMPACT_ATOMS: atom_id res chain seq x y z
N MET A 1 19.51 -64.21 -29.33
CA MET A 1 20.41 -63.37 -30.15
C MET A 1 20.15 -61.91 -29.79
N LYS A 2 21.18 -61.22 -29.30
CA LYS A 2 21.12 -59.82 -28.86
C LYS A 2 21.02 -58.92 -30.09
N ASN A 3 20.09 -57.97 -30.11
CA ASN A 3 20.07 -56.91 -31.10
C ASN A 3 19.95 -55.56 -30.37
N GLN A 4 21.12 -54.95 -30.14
CA GLN A 4 21.23 -53.56 -29.70
C GLN A 4 20.86 -52.64 -30.88
N LYS A 5 19.92 -51.73 -30.65
CA LYS A 5 19.85 -50.47 -31.41
C LYS A 5 19.74 -49.29 -30.45
N ASN A 6 20.93 -48.80 -30.14
CA ASN A 6 21.23 -47.45 -29.74
C ASN A 6 20.50 -46.43 -30.64
N LYS A 7 19.62 -45.60 -30.07
CA LYS A 7 19.27 -44.28 -30.61
C LYS A 7 19.03 -43.33 -29.45
N GLN A 8 20.07 -42.56 -29.16
CA GLN A 8 20.01 -41.32 -28.40
C GLN A 8 19.03 -40.35 -29.07
N HIS A 9 18.03 -39.90 -28.32
CA HIS A 9 17.36 -38.62 -28.54
C HIS A 9 17.19 -37.97 -27.16
N PHE A 10 18.32 -37.50 -26.62
CA PHE A 10 18.38 -36.59 -25.49
C PHE A 10 18.60 -35.20 -26.08
N LEU A 11 17.54 -34.52 -26.50
CA LEU A 11 17.58 -33.15 -26.98
C LEU A 11 16.18 -32.56 -26.88
N SER A 12 16.12 -31.32 -26.41
CA SER A 12 14.96 -30.42 -26.39
C SER A 12 14.07 -30.56 -25.14
N GLY A 13 14.02 -29.61 -24.21
CA GLY A 13 14.63 -28.30 -24.19
C GLY A 13 14.41 -27.70 -22.81
N THR A 14 15.46 -27.67 -21.99
CA THR A 14 15.51 -26.79 -20.82
C THR A 14 15.92 -25.42 -21.35
N LEU A 15 14.97 -24.71 -21.96
CA LEU A 15 15.16 -23.29 -22.24
C LEU A 15 15.08 -22.60 -20.87
N LEU A 16 16.25 -22.38 -20.27
CA LEU A 16 16.45 -21.45 -19.18
C LEU A 16 15.87 -20.09 -19.59
N VAL A 17 14.64 -19.81 -19.17
CA VAL A 17 14.10 -18.45 -19.13
C VAL A 17 14.74 -17.77 -17.93
N SER A 18 16.07 -17.57 -18.01
CA SER A 18 16.81 -16.62 -17.18
C SER A 18 16.81 -15.27 -17.88
N LEU A 19 15.64 -14.64 -17.93
CA LEU A 19 15.53 -13.23 -18.27
C LEU A 19 14.44 -12.63 -17.37
N PHE A 20 14.84 -12.25 -16.16
CA PHE A 20 14.35 -11.07 -15.46
C PHE A 20 15.25 -10.77 -14.25
N THR A 21 16.56 -10.62 -14.50
CA THR A 21 17.37 -9.76 -13.64
C THR A 21 16.98 -8.32 -13.93
N PHE A 22 15.93 -7.84 -13.26
CA PHE A 22 15.68 -6.42 -13.07
C PHE A 22 16.82 -5.85 -12.21
N THR A 23 17.96 -5.57 -12.83
CA THR A 23 18.82 -4.51 -12.33
C THR A 23 18.15 -3.21 -12.72
N LEU A 24 17.70 -2.42 -11.74
CA LEU A 24 17.84 -0.95 -11.62
C LEU A 24 16.66 -0.32 -10.85
N GLY A 25 16.96 0.13 -9.64
CA GLY A 25 16.20 1.12 -8.90
C GLY A 25 16.82 1.26 -7.52
N CYS A 26 17.44 2.41 -7.22
CA CYS A 26 17.98 2.73 -5.90
C CYS A 26 17.00 2.28 -4.80
N GLY A 27 17.49 1.75 -3.67
CA GLY A 27 16.72 1.29 -2.51
C GLY A 27 15.92 2.39 -1.78
N PHE A 28 15.14 3.14 -2.54
CA PHE A 28 14.17 4.12 -2.14
C PHE A 28 12.85 3.37 -1.96
N ASP A 29 12.68 2.81 -0.78
CA ASP A 29 11.39 2.37 -0.31
C ASP A 29 10.68 3.59 0.31
N PRO A 30 9.67 4.17 -0.37
CA PRO A 30 8.94 5.33 0.13
C PRO A 30 8.09 4.99 1.36
N THR A 31 7.96 3.71 1.73
CA THR A 31 7.27 3.22 2.93
C THR A 31 8.23 2.95 4.10
N ALA A 32 9.54 3.02 3.89
CA ALA A 32 10.54 2.75 4.91
C ALA A 32 10.33 3.60 6.18
N GLU A 33 10.64 3.02 7.35
CA GLU A 33 10.45 3.65 8.67
C GLU A 33 11.17 4.99 8.81
N LYS A 34 12.36 5.13 8.20
CA LYS A 34 13.14 6.38 8.19
C LYS A 34 12.39 7.60 7.63
N HIS A 35 11.26 7.39 6.96
CA HIS A 35 10.43 8.44 6.37
C HIS A 35 9.12 8.68 7.14
N ASP A 36 8.87 7.98 8.26
CA ASP A 36 7.64 8.13 9.05
C ASP A 36 7.45 9.58 9.56
N ASP A 37 8.50 10.24 10.04
CA ASP A 37 8.42 11.63 10.53
C ASP A 37 7.97 12.60 9.44
N THR A 38 8.55 12.48 8.24
CA THR A 38 8.15 13.32 7.09
C THR A 38 6.71 13.02 6.67
N ARG A 39 6.33 11.74 6.55
CA ARG A 39 4.96 11.36 6.18
C ARG A 39 3.95 11.87 7.19
N TYR A 40 4.24 11.73 8.48
CA TYR A 40 3.41 12.26 9.55
C TYR A 40 3.26 13.78 9.44
N LYS A 41 4.36 14.53 9.27
CA LYS A 41 4.31 16.00 9.13
C LYS A 41 3.50 16.45 7.91
N GLU A 42 3.61 15.76 6.78
CA GLU A 42 2.83 16.08 5.58
C GLU A 42 1.34 15.70 5.74
N LEU A 43 1.05 14.55 6.36
CA LEU A 43 -0.31 14.16 6.73
C LEU A 43 -0.97 15.23 7.62
N GLN A 44 -0.26 15.76 8.62
CA GLN A 44 -0.79 16.79 9.51
C GLN A 44 -1.18 18.08 8.76
N LYS A 45 -0.47 18.41 7.68
CA LYS A 45 -0.76 19.59 6.82
C LYS A 45 -1.81 19.31 5.75
N SER A 46 -2.05 18.04 5.42
CA SER A 46 -2.95 17.65 4.33
C SER A 46 -4.41 17.95 4.64
N ASP A 47 -5.15 18.35 3.61
CA ASP A 47 -6.61 18.49 3.67
C ASP A 47 -7.25 17.11 3.39
N CYS A 48 -8.03 16.60 4.35
CA CYS A 48 -8.67 15.30 4.22
C CYS A 48 -9.74 15.26 3.12
N ASP A 49 -10.37 16.39 2.76
CA ASP A 49 -11.35 16.45 1.67
C ASP A 49 -10.65 16.28 0.31
N GLN A 50 -9.46 16.87 0.15
CA GLN A 50 -8.62 16.67 -1.03
C GLN A 50 -8.09 15.24 -1.10
N MET A 51 -7.62 14.69 0.02
CA MET A 51 -7.17 13.29 0.06
C MET A 51 -8.31 12.33 -0.28
N ALA A 52 -9.50 12.57 0.25
CA ALA A 52 -10.68 11.77 -0.05
C ALA A 52 -11.09 11.87 -1.52
N SER A 53 -11.09 13.07 -2.09
CA SER A 53 -11.35 13.30 -3.51
C SER A 53 -10.35 12.56 -4.41
N LEU A 54 -9.08 12.52 -4.02
CA LEU A 54 -8.05 11.76 -4.75
C LEU A 54 -8.21 10.25 -4.57
N GLY A 55 -8.48 9.79 -3.35
CA GLY A 55 -8.63 8.37 -3.03
C GLY A 55 -9.91 7.72 -3.60
N SER A 56 -10.96 8.53 -3.78
CA SER A 56 -12.21 8.12 -4.44
C SER A 56 -12.18 8.29 -5.96
N SER A 57 -11.05 8.74 -6.52
CA SER A 57 -10.89 8.93 -7.96
C SER A 57 -10.30 7.68 -8.63
N THR A 58 -10.94 7.24 -9.71
CA THR A 58 -10.44 6.16 -10.58
C THR A 58 -9.15 6.54 -11.32
N LEU A 59 -8.76 7.82 -11.28
CA LEU A 59 -7.51 8.29 -11.88
C LEU A 59 -6.28 7.84 -11.08
N VAL A 60 -6.45 7.51 -9.80
CA VAL A 60 -5.34 7.19 -8.88
C VAL A 60 -5.39 5.73 -8.39
N ARG A 61 -6.58 5.13 -8.28
CA ARG A 61 -6.77 3.71 -7.92
C ARG A 61 -7.73 3.02 -8.88
N GLU A 62 -7.41 1.78 -9.24
CA GLU A 62 -8.29 0.93 -10.05
C GLU A 62 -9.60 0.62 -9.32
N GLU A 63 -9.52 0.43 -8.01
CA GLU A 63 -10.65 0.30 -7.09
C GLU A 63 -10.66 1.49 -6.12
N PRO A 64 -11.39 2.57 -6.43
CA PRO A 64 -11.50 3.72 -5.55
C PRO A 64 -12.30 3.35 -4.29
N GLU A 65 -11.82 3.81 -3.14
CA GLU A 65 -12.58 3.74 -1.90
C GLU A 65 -13.62 4.86 -1.85
N ASP A 66 -14.71 4.67 -1.11
CA ASP A 66 -15.71 5.73 -0.95
C ASP A 66 -15.09 6.99 -0.32
N HIS A 67 -15.52 8.16 -0.79
CA HIS A 67 -14.99 9.44 -0.33
C HIS A 67 -15.11 9.57 1.19
N SER A 68 -16.25 9.17 1.77
CA SER A 68 -16.48 9.26 3.21
C SER A 68 -15.51 8.37 4.00
N VAL A 69 -15.17 7.20 3.46
CA VAL A 69 -14.24 6.24 4.07
C VAL A 69 -12.83 6.82 4.10
N VAL A 70 -12.32 7.28 2.96
CA VAL A 70 -10.97 7.88 2.88
C VAL A 70 -10.87 9.14 3.75
N TYR A 71 -11.94 9.93 3.79
CA TYR A 71 -12.04 11.12 4.63
C TYR A 71 -11.90 10.77 6.12
N ILE A 72 -12.67 9.79 6.60
CA ILE A 72 -12.63 9.34 7.99
C ILE A 72 -11.27 8.73 8.33
N GLN A 73 -10.69 7.90 7.46
CA GLN A 73 -9.36 7.33 7.64
C GLN A 73 -8.29 8.42 7.79
N CYS A 74 -8.31 9.44 6.92
CA CYS A 74 -7.41 10.59 7.02
C CYS A 74 -7.54 11.28 8.37
N LEU A 75 -8.77 11.56 8.82
CA LEU A 75 -8.99 12.20 10.10
C LEU A 75 -8.52 11.35 11.29
N LYS A 76 -8.76 10.03 11.26
CA LYS A 76 -8.26 9.09 12.27
C LYS A 76 -6.74 9.13 12.37
N MET A 77 -6.04 9.09 11.23
CA MET A 77 -4.57 9.15 11.21
C MET A 77 -4.04 10.51 11.70
N LYS A 78 -4.72 11.61 11.37
CA LYS A 78 -4.33 12.95 11.86
C LYS A 78 -4.52 13.12 13.36
N ALA A 79 -5.46 12.38 13.97
CA ALA A 79 -5.70 12.40 15.41
C ALA A 79 -4.62 11.69 16.24
N LEU A 80 -3.78 10.86 15.61
CA LEU A 80 -2.69 10.17 16.27
C LEU A 80 -1.56 11.13 16.62
N SER A 81 -0.91 10.89 17.77
CA SER A 81 0.44 11.41 18.00
C SER A 81 1.44 10.74 17.06
N PHE A 82 2.64 11.33 16.91
CA PHE A 82 3.68 10.73 16.06
C PHE A 82 4.06 9.30 16.49
N ALA A 83 4.14 9.03 17.79
CA ALA A 83 4.49 7.71 18.31
C ALA A 83 3.41 6.66 17.97
N GLU A 84 2.13 7.03 18.07
CA GLU A 84 1.01 6.16 17.70
C GLU A 84 0.96 5.94 16.19
N TYR A 85 1.18 6.98 15.40
CA TYR A 85 1.30 6.88 13.94
C TYR A 85 2.43 5.91 13.55
N GLN A 86 3.62 6.05 14.14
CA GLN A 86 4.77 5.21 13.84
C GLN A 86 4.50 3.74 14.21
N ALA A 87 3.87 3.49 15.36
CA ALA A 87 3.49 2.14 15.77
C ALA A 87 2.47 1.51 14.79
N ALA A 88 1.46 2.27 14.36
CA ALA A 88 0.48 1.83 13.38
C ALA A 88 1.13 1.58 12.00
N ALA A 89 2.01 2.47 11.54
CA ALA A 89 2.78 2.29 10.30
C ALA A 89 3.67 1.05 10.36
N HIS A 90 4.25 0.76 11.53
CA HIS A 90 5.05 -0.45 11.74
C HIS A 90 4.22 -1.72 11.63
N LYS A 91 3.09 -1.78 12.33
CA LYS A 91 2.13 -2.88 12.21
C LYS A 91 1.64 -3.03 10.78
N ALA A 92 1.34 -1.95 10.07
CA ALA A 92 0.87 -2.00 8.68
C ALA A 92 1.94 -2.54 7.72
N ARG A 93 3.21 -2.20 7.94
CA ARG A 93 4.32 -2.79 7.17
C ARG A 93 4.48 -4.29 7.43
N ASP A 94 4.26 -4.73 8.67
CA ASP A 94 4.38 -6.15 9.04
C ASP A 94 3.19 -7.00 8.54
N THR A 95 1.98 -6.42 8.57
CA THR A 95 0.72 -7.13 8.27
C THR A 95 0.21 -6.91 6.84
N GLY A 96 0.70 -5.86 6.17
CA GLY A 96 0.21 -5.42 4.86
C GLY A 96 -1.03 -4.52 4.91
N GLU A 97 -1.61 -4.27 6.09
CA GLU A 97 -2.90 -3.58 6.22
C GLU A 97 -2.89 -2.54 7.36
N TRP A 98 -3.61 -1.44 7.14
CA TRP A 98 -3.83 -0.43 8.18
C TRP A 98 -5.06 -0.79 9.02
N ASP A 99 -4.86 -0.89 10.33
CA ASP A 99 -5.93 -1.17 11.30
C ASP A 99 -6.65 0.12 11.73
N PHE A 100 -7.47 0.67 10.83
CA PHE A 100 -8.21 1.91 11.08
C PHE A 100 -9.28 1.77 12.17
N ASP A 101 -9.75 0.57 12.46
CA ASP A 101 -10.80 0.33 13.46
C ASP A 101 -10.27 0.48 14.90
N SER A 102 -8.98 0.19 15.09
CA SER A 102 -8.30 0.41 16.37
C SER A 102 -7.95 1.88 16.66
N MET A 103 -8.07 2.78 15.67
CA MET A 103 -7.68 4.18 15.81
C MET A 103 -8.79 5.04 16.42
N PRO A 104 -8.43 6.07 17.22
CA PRO A 104 -9.41 6.97 17.82
C PRO A 104 -10.20 7.74 16.75
N MET A 105 -11.52 7.80 16.94
CA MET A 105 -12.39 8.67 16.14
C MET A 105 -12.16 10.13 16.59
N PRO A 106 -11.97 11.09 15.66
CA PRO A 106 -11.91 12.50 16.03
C PRO A 106 -13.22 12.93 16.68
N THR A 107 -13.13 13.63 17.81
CA THR A 107 -14.30 14.11 18.58
C THR A 107 -15.08 15.23 17.88
N ASN A 108 -14.52 15.83 16.83
CA ASN A 108 -15.13 16.90 16.05
C ASN A 108 -15.20 16.50 14.57
N LEU A 109 -16.05 15.54 14.23
CA LEU A 109 -16.34 15.26 12.84
C LEU A 109 -17.06 16.45 12.21
N PRO A 110 -16.62 16.95 11.05
CA PRO A 110 -17.36 17.97 10.34
C PRO A 110 -18.70 17.39 9.86
N LYS A 111 -19.76 18.19 9.98
CA LYS A 111 -21.15 17.86 9.61
C LYS A 111 -21.37 17.34 8.18
N LYS A 112 -20.35 17.44 7.31
CA LYS A 112 -20.40 17.06 5.88
C LYS A 112 -20.67 15.55 5.65
N ILE A 113 -20.59 14.72 6.70
CA ILE A 113 -20.85 13.26 6.62
C ILE A 113 -22.36 12.94 6.76
N GLU A 114 -23.20 13.89 7.18
CA GLU A 114 -24.66 13.66 7.36
C GLU A 114 -25.48 13.74 6.05
N THR A 115 -24.87 13.98 4.88
CA THR A 115 -25.60 14.16 3.61
C THR A 115 -24.97 13.40 2.44
N SER A 116 -24.86 12.09 2.57
CA SER A 116 -24.82 11.20 1.40
C SER A 116 -26.13 10.39 1.40
N ASP A 117 -27.17 10.98 0.78
CA ASP A 117 -28.34 10.26 0.28
C ASP A 117 -27.99 9.57 -1.06
#